data_AF-A0A7K0VQ36-F1
#
_entry.id   AF-A0A7K0VQ36-F1
#
_cell.length_a   1.000
_cell.length_b   1.000
_cell.length_c   1.000
_cell.angle_alpha   90.00
_cell.angle_beta   90.00
_cell.angle_gamma   90.00
#
_symmetry.space_group_name_H-M   'P 1'
#
loop_
_entity.id
_entity.type
_entity.pdbx_description
1 polymer ?
#
loop_
_entity_poly.entity_id
_entity_poly.type
_entity_poly.pdbx_seq_one_letter_code
_entity_poly.pdbx_strand_id
1 'polypeptide(L)' 'MTKKPNPHRAGITPPKLAKESIPNHVAIVMDGNGRWAKERGLPRTAGHE' A
#
# COMPACT_ATOMS: atom_id res chain seq x y z
N MET A 1 -6.26 1.52 -24.77
CA MET A 1 -5.22 0.55 -24.36
C MET A 1 -4.74 0.93 -22.96
N THR A 2 -4.87 0.05 -21.97
CA THR A 2 -4.46 0.37 -20.58
C THR A 2 -2.94 0.35 -20.49
N LYS A 3 -2.35 1.43 -19.97
CA LYS A 3 -0.91 1.51 -19.69
C LYS A 3 -0.56 0.56 -18.55
N LYS A 4 0.51 -0.23 -18.68
CA LYS A 4 1.00 -1.06 -17.58
C LYS A 4 1.44 -0.17 -16.41
N PRO A 5 1.15 -0.53 -15.15
CA PRO A 5 1.65 0.21 -14.00
C PRO A 5 3.18 0.13 -13.93
N ASN A 6 3.81 1.15 -13.35
CA ASN A 6 5.25 1.14 -13.10
C ASN A 6 5.59 0.02 -12.09
N PRO A 7 6.73 -0.67 -12.25
CA PRO A 7 7.15 -1.68 -11.29
C PRO A 7 7.47 -1.07 -9.92
N HIS A 8 7.29 -1.86 -8.85
CA HIS A 8 7.73 -1.46 -7.51
C HIS A 8 9.25 -1.31 -7.46
N ARG A 9 9.77 -0.34 -6.69
CA ARG A 9 11.22 -0.03 -6.62
C ARG A 9 12.10 -1.23 -6.28
N ALA A 10 11.61 -2.12 -5.42
CA ALA A 10 12.34 -3.33 -5.02
C ALA A 10 12.23 -4.48 -6.05
N GLY A 11 11.63 -4.26 -7.22
CA GLY A 11 11.45 -5.29 -8.25
C GLY A 11 10.43 -6.38 -7.91
N ILE A 12 9.65 -6.18 -6.84
CA ILE A 12 8.63 -7.16 -6.40
C ILE A 12 7.53 -7.25 -7.45
N THR A 13 7.25 -8.48 -7.88
CA THR A 13 6.17 -8.79 -8.83
C THR A 13 4.96 -9.36 -8.10
N PRO A 14 3.73 -9.13 -8.60
CA PRO A 14 2.52 -9.74 -8.03
C PRO A 14 2.62 -11.28 -7.98
N PRO A 15 2.04 -11.93 -6.96
CA PRO A 15 1.99 -13.39 -6.90
C PRO A 15 1.12 -13.96 -8.03
N LYS A 16 1.42 -15.19 -8.44
CA LYS A 16 0.54 -15.94 -9.34
C LYS A 16 -0.61 -16.52 -8.52
N LEU A 17 -1.82 -16.02 -8.75
CA LEU A 17 -3.05 -16.49 -8.11
C LEU A 17 -4.01 -16.99 -9.19
N ALA A 18 -4.79 -18.02 -8.87
CA ALA A 18 -5.92 -18.42 -9.69
C ALA A 18 -6.93 -17.26 -9.74
N LYS A 19 -7.57 -17.06 -10.91
CA LYS A 19 -8.43 -15.88 -11.13
C LYS A 19 -9.62 -15.88 -10.16
N GLU A 20 -10.10 -17.06 -9.81
CA GLU A 20 -11.22 -17.32 -8.91
C GLU A 20 -10.89 -16.95 -7.45
N SER A 21 -9.61 -16.86 -7.11
CA SER A 21 -9.13 -16.48 -5.78
C SER A 21 -8.90 -14.98 -5.62
N ILE A 22 -9.02 -14.18 -6.69
CA ILE A 22 -8.83 -12.73 -6.63
C ILE A 22 -10.14 -12.08 -6.17
N PRO A 23 -10.15 -11.31 -5.06
CA PRO A 23 -11.36 -10.64 -4.61
C PRO A 23 -11.77 -9.57 -5.61
N ASN A 24 -13.07 -9.51 -5.92
CA ASN A 24 -13.63 -8.46 -6.79
C ASN A 24 -13.60 -7.07 -6.13
N HIS A 25 -13.55 -7.02 -4.79
CA HIS A 25 -13.56 -5.77 -4.04
C HIS A 25 -12.66 -5.90 -2.80
N VAL A 26 -11.83 -4.89 -2.59
CA VAL A 26 -10.93 -4.78 -1.44
C VAL A 26 -11.16 -3.41 -0.81
N ALA A 27 -11.41 -3.38 0.50
CA ALA A 27 -11.48 -2.17 1.31
C ALA A 27 -10.29 -2.14 2.28
N ILE A 28 -9.63 -0.98 2.40
CA ILE A 28 -8.44 -0.79 3.23
C ILE A 28 -8.67 0.38 4.18
N VAL A 29 -8.44 0.17 5.48
CA VAL A 29 -8.38 1.23 6.49
C VAL A 29 -6.91 1.56 6.75
N MET A 30 -6.49 2.77 6.37
CA MET A 30 -5.12 3.24 6.58
C MET A 30 -4.99 3.88 7.97
N ASP A 31 -4.99 3.07 9.03
CA ASP A 31 -4.70 3.53 10.40
C ASP A 31 -3.19 3.43 10.73
N GLY A 32 -2.75 4.20 11.72
CA GLY A 32 -1.42 4.05 12.33
C GLY A 32 -0.43 5.14 11.96
N ASN A 33 -0.73 5.98 10.98
CA ASN A 33 0.12 7.08 10.53
C ASN A 33 0.59 7.99 11.69
N GLY A 34 -0.31 8.32 12.63
CA GLY A 34 0.06 9.11 13.81
C GLY A 34 0.95 8.36 14.81
N ARG A 35 0.78 7.04 14.97
CA ARG A 35 1.66 6.21 15.82
C ARG A 35 3.05 6.10 15.18
N TRP A 36 3.09 5.86 13.86
CA TRP A 36 4.31 5.82 13.07
C TRP A 36 5.15 7.10 13.20
N ALA A 37 4.51 8.27 13.18
CA ALA A 37 5.19 9.56 13.35
C ALA A 37 5.74 9.72 14.78
N LYS A 38 4.94 9.35 15.80
CA LYS A 38 5.35 9.42 17.21
C LYS A 38 6.59 8.55 17.49
N GLU A 39 6.64 7.33 16.96
CA GLU A 39 7.78 6.42 17.14
C GLU A 39 9.09 6.98 16.56
N ARG A 40 8.98 7.91 15.60
CA ARG A 40 10.11 8.56 14.94
C ARG A 40 10.41 9.96 15.49
N GLY A 41 9.71 10.38 16.55
CA GLY A 41 9.85 11.73 17.12
C GLY A 41 9.36 12.84 16.18
N LEU A 42 8.48 12.52 15.23
CA LEU A 42 7.96 13.46 14.24
C LEU A 42 6.61 14.06 14.66
N PRO A 43 6.24 15.26 14.15
CA PRO A 43 4.88 15.77 14.24
C PRO A 43 3.87 14.78 13.65
N ARG A 44 2.67 14.69 14.24
CA ARG A 44 1.62 13.74 13.80
C ARG A 44 1.23 13.92 12.33
N THR A 45 1.27 15.15 11.81
CA THR A 45 0.95 15.46 10.41
C THR A 45 1.90 14.78 9.44
N ALA A 46 3.17 14.61 9.80
CA ALA A 46 4.18 13.95 8.96
C ALA A 46 3.86 12.49 8.63
N GLY A 47 2.97 11.84 9.41
CA GLY A 47 2.50 10.49 9.07
C GLY A 47 1.46 10.46 7.93
N HIS A 48 0.89 11.61 7.56
CA HIS A 48 -0.17 11.73 6.55
C HIS A 48 0.29 12.45 5.27
N GLU A 49 1.57 12.80 5.19
CA GLU A 49 2.20 13.49 4.05
C GLU A 49 2.67 12.51 2.97
#